data_AF-A0A924ABT0-F1
#
_entry.id   AF-A0A924ABT0-F1
#
_cell.length_a   1.000
_cell.length_b   1.000
_cell.length_c   1.000
_cell.angle_alpha   90.00
_cell.angle_beta   90.00
_cell.angle_gamma   90.00
#
_symmetry.space_group_name_H-M   'P 1'
#
loop_
_entity.id
_entity.type
_entity.pdbx_description
1 polymer ?
#
loop_
_entity_poly.entity_id
_entity_poly.type
_entity_poly.pdbx_seq_one_letter_code
_entity_poly.pdbx_strand_id
1 'polypeptide(L)'
;YSVSENGVYQFNNTDIQVLKDSFINGHQYAAIADSSYRIYSGMRFLRQDGSTKNIYFYNSDSTMEYMEIPGEPAMGQTWKYFNLSKNVTNLSASIKTNYCNYSGLLEISDFDGVTLKAKRYYKKGLGLIYSVYPDGVNEGRVFSISKVRLK
;
A
#
# COMPACT_ATOMS: atom_id res chain seq x y z
N TYR A 1 25.36 -1.60 -7.02
CA TYR A 1 24.71 -0.89 -5.91
C TYR A 1 25.47 0.41 -5.67
N SER A 2 24.79 1.54 -5.52
CA SER A 2 25.37 2.72 -4.87
C SER A 2 24.55 3.00 -3.61
N VAL A 3 25.22 2.96 -2.46
CA VAL A 3 24.63 3.39 -1.20
C VAL A 3 24.70 4.91 -1.22
N SER A 4 23.56 5.59 -1.31
CA SER A 4 23.54 7.02 -0.97
C SER A 4 23.52 7.14 0.56
N GLU A 5 24.20 8.15 1.08
CA GLU A 5 24.54 8.37 2.51
C GLU A 5 23.34 8.42 3.48
N ASN A 6 22.11 8.24 3.00
CA ASN A 6 20.87 8.32 3.78
C ASN A 6 20.11 6.98 3.92
N GLY A 7 20.73 5.83 3.69
CA GLY A 7 20.10 4.51 3.90
C GLY A 7 18.95 4.20 2.92
N VAL A 8 18.92 4.87 1.77
CA VAL A 8 17.91 4.67 0.73
C VAL A 8 18.37 3.55 -0.20
N TYR A 9 17.65 2.42 -0.19
CA TYR A 9 17.75 1.42 -1.27
C TYR A 9 17.04 2.00 -2.51
N GLN A 10 17.81 2.63 -3.40
CA GLN A 10 17.31 2.98 -4.73
C GLN A 10 17.35 1.73 -5.61
N PHE A 11 16.18 1.17 -5.90
CA PHE A 11 16.03 0.29 -7.06
C PHE A 11 15.95 1.20 -8.30
N ASN A 12 16.88 1.03 -9.25
CA ASN A 12 16.97 1.82 -10.49
C ASN A 12 15.81 1.56 -11.46
N ASN A 13 14.56 1.70 -11.00
CA ASN A 13 13.40 1.56 -11.86
C ASN A 13 12.39 2.66 -11.53
N THR A 14 12.22 3.56 -12.50
CA THR A 14 11.50 4.85 -12.49
C THR A 14 10.00 4.76 -12.26
N ASP A 15 9.47 3.57 -12.00
CA ASP A 15 8.05 3.27 -12.17
C ASP A 15 7.16 3.81 -11.05
N ILE A 16 7.70 3.98 -9.83
CA ILE A 16 6.93 4.47 -8.69
C ILE A 16 7.55 5.74 -8.12
N GLN A 17 6.76 6.81 -8.12
CA GLN A 17 7.20 8.14 -7.71
C GLN A 17 6.24 8.73 -6.68
N VAL A 18 6.80 9.22 -5.58
CA VAL A 18 6.07 10.13 -4.68
C VAL A 18 6.14 11.52 -5.31
N LEU A 19 5.01 11.99 -5.80
CA LEU A 19 4.84 13.31 -6.36
C LEU A 19 4.55 14.34 -5.27
N LYS A 20 4.47 15.61 -5.66
CA LYS A 20 4.13 16.71 -4.77
C LYS A 20 2.78 16.46 -4.09
N ASP A 21 2.68 16.88 -2.82
CA ASP A 21 1.45 16.77 -2.04
C ASP A 21 0.29 17.49 -2.73
N SER A 22 -0.90 16.90 -2.61
CA SER A 22 -2.16 17.43 -3.14
C SER A 22 -3.12 17.72 -1.98
N PHE A 23 -3.82 18.85 -2.05
CA PHE A 23 -4.88 19.20 -1.10
C PHE A 23 -6.24 18.88 -1.70
N ILE A 24 -6.98 17.97 -1.07
CA ILE A 24 -8.28 17.49 -1.54
C ILE A 24 -9.22 17.47 -0.34
N ASN A 25 -10.40 18.08 -0.46
CA ASN A 25 -11.43 18.11 0.59
C ASN A 25 -10.90 18.53 1.99
N GLY A 26 -9.92 19.45 2.04
CA GLY A 26 -9.32 19.94 3.27
C GLY A 26 -8.23 19.04 3.88
N HIS A 27 -7.86 17.93 3.22
CA HIS A 27 -6.80 17.04 3.65
C HIS A 27 -5.60 17.06 2.70
N GLN A 28 -4.41 16.88 3.25
CA GLN A 28 -3.16 16.73 2.50
C GLN A 28 -2.92 15.26 2.17
N TYR A 29 -2.69 14.98 0.89
CA TYR A 29 -2.40 13.64 0.37
C TYR A 29 -1.05 13.60 -0.30
N ALA A 30 -0.42 12.44 -0.19
CA ALA A 30 0.69 12.03 -1.00
C ALA A 30 0.19 11.47 -2.32
N ALA A 31 0.56 12.11 -3.42
CA ALA A 31 0.36 11.56 -4.73
C ALA A 31 1.47 10.52 -5.01
N ILE A 32 1.09 9.30 -5.35
CA ILE A 32 1.97 8.20 -5.73
C ILE A 32 1.62 7.84 -7.15
N ALA A 33 2.51 8.12 -8.10
CA ALA A 33 2.37 7.64 -9.46
C ALA A 33 3.02 6.27 -9.59
N ASP A 34 2.28 5.29 -10.11
CA ASP A 34 2.80 3.99 -10.53
C ASP A 34 2.56 3.81 -12.02
N SER A 35 3.58 4.11 -12.83
CA SER A 35 3.51 3.97 -14.29
C SER A 35 3.58 2.51 -14.75
N SER A 36 3.96 1.59 -13.86
CA SER A 36 3.99 0.16 -14.19
C SER A 36 2.64 -0.51 -14.05
N TYR A 37 1.69 0.13 -13.36
CA TYR A 37 0.38 -0.43 -12.99
C TYR A 37 0.46 -1.70 -12.12
N ARG A 38 1.62 -1.99 -11.50
CA ARG A 38 1.89 -3.27 -10.82
C ARG A 38 1.67 -3.25 -9.30
N ILE A 39 1.68 -2.07 -8.68
CA ILE A 39 1.30 -1.89 -7.26
C ILE A 39 -0.05 -1.19 -7.22
N TYR A 40 -0.16 -0.12 -7.99
CA TYR A 40 -1.35 0.67 -8.09
C TYR A 40 -1.67 0.92 -9.56
N SER A 41 -2.95 0.86 -9.91
CA SER A 41 -3.40 1.31 -11.22
C SER A 41 -3.24 2.84 -11.32
N GLY A 42 -2.17 3.30 -11.98
CA GLY A 42 -1.92 4.72 -12.21
C GLY A 42 -1.55 5.49 -10.95
N MET A 43 -2.22 6.64 -10.74
CA MET A 43 -1.94 7.54 -9.61
C MET A 43 -2.82 7.21 -8.40
N ARG A 44 -2.23 7.17 -7.21
CA ARG A 44 -2.91 7.04 -5.92
C ARG A 44 -2.69 8.28 -5.07
N PHE A 45 -3.72 8.66 -4.31
CA PHE A 45 -3.62 9.69 -3.30
C PHE A 45 -3.79 9.04 -1.93
N LEU A 46 -2.73 8.99 -1.14
CA LEU A 46 -2.74 8.41 0.20
C LEU A 46 -2.56 9.48 1.25
N ARG A 47 -3.32 9.41 2.34
CA ARG A 47 -3.08 10.19 3.55
C ARG A 47 -3.07 9.28 4.77
N GLN A 48 -2.43 9.74 5.83
CA GLN A 48 -2.56 9.15 7.15
C GLN A 48 -3.38 10.07 8.03
N ASP A 49 -4.34 9.51 8.74
CA ASP A 49 -5.11 10.24 9.71
C ASP A 49 -4.26 10.59 10.94
N GLY A 50 -4.34 11.84 11.38
CA GLY A 50 -3.51 12.36 12.47
C GLY A 50 -3.80 11.69 13.82
N SER A 51 -5.05 11.26 14.05
CA SER A 51 -5.50 10.68 15.32
C SER A 51 -5.40 9.16 15.29
N THR A 52 -6.13 8.52 14.39
CA THR A 52 -6.27 7.06 14.30
C THR A 52 -5.07 6.37 13.65
N LYS A 53 -4.21 7.14 12.97
CA LYS A 53 -3.11 6.62 12.15
C LYS A 53 -3.54 5.69 11.02
N ASN A 54 -4.84 5.62 10.72
CA ASN A 54 -5.37 4.91 9.55
C ASN A 54 -4.80 5.53 8.28
N ILE A 55 -4.48 4.69 7.30
CA ILE A 55 -4.12 5.12 5.95
C ILE A 55 -5.39 5.12 5.11
N TYR A 56 -5.66 6.24 4.45
CA TYR A 56 -6.79 6.41 3.52
C TYR A 56 -6.28 6.57 2.09
N PHE A 57 -7.02 5.98 1.17
CA PHE A 57 -6.92 6.21 -0.26
C PHE A 57 -8.08 7.07 -0.73
N TYR A 58 -7.78 8.16 -1.43
CA TYR A 58 -8.79 8.98 -2.10
C TYR A 58 -8.99 8.53 -3.54
N ASN A 59 -10.23 8.18 -3.88
CA ASN A 59 -10.66 7.85 -5.24
C ASN A 59 -11.23 9.11 -5.91
N SER A 60 -10.56 9.58 -6.96
CA SER A 60 -10.97 10.77 -7.72
C SER A 60 -12.29 10.59 -8.46
N ASP A 61 -12.61 9.36 -8.90
CA ASP A 61 -13.79 9.09 -9.73
C ASP A 61 -15.07 9.09 -8.90
N SER A 62 -15.01 8.52 -7.69
CA SER A 62 -16.14 8.55 -6.76
C SER A 62 -16.11 9.75 -5.81
N THR A 63 -15.03 10.53 -5.79
CA THR A 63 -14.78 11.63 -4.84
C THR A 63 -14.87 11.21 -3.36
N MET A 64 -14.57 9.93 -3.08
CA MET A 64 -14.66 9.33 -1.74
C MET A 64 -13.31 8.83 -1.25
N GLU A 65 -13.18 8.75 0.07
CA GLU A 65 -12.07 8.07 0.73
C GLU A 65 -12.42 6.67 1.17
N TYR A 66 -11.43 5.78 1.09
CA TYR A 66 -11.52 4.42 1.59
C TYR A 66 -10.31 4.11 2.47
N MET A 67 -10.56 3.47 3.61
CA MET A 67 -9.46 3.05 4.49
C MET A 67 -8.63 1.97 3.78
N GLU A 68 -7.36 2.26 3.51
CA GLU A 68 -6.44 1.35 2.84
C GLU A 68 -5.82 0.38 3.86
N ILE A 69 -5.40 0.91 5.02
CA ILE A 69 -4.74 0.17 6.12
C ILE A 69 -5.21 0.73 7.47
N PRO A 70 -5.64 -0.10 8.44
CA PRO A 70 -5.88 0.37 9.80
C PRO A 70 -4.59 0.80 10.49
N GLY A 71 -4.64 1.87 11.30
CA GLY A 71 -3.49 2.37 12.06
C GLY A 71 -3.02 1.38 13.13
N GLU A 72 -3.96 0.63 13.70
CA GLU A 72 -3.72 -0.48 14.62
C GLU A 72 -4.38 -1.76 14.06
N PRO A 73 -3.68 -2.49 13.17
CA PRO A 73 -4.22 -3.72 12.60
C PRO A 73 -4.40 -4.81 13.66
N ALA A 74 -5.57 -5.44 13.67
CA ALA A 74 -5.87 -6.62 14.48
C ALA A 74 -6.21 -7.83 13.59
N MET A 75 -5.83 -9.04 14.00
CA MET A 75 -6.15 -10.27 13.27
C MET A 75 -7.67 -10.42 13.07
N GLY A 76 -8.11 -10.67 11.84
CA GLY A 76 -9.53 -10.81 11.51
C GLY A 76 -10.30 -9.49 11.43
N GLN A 77 -9.64 -8.34 11.60
CA GLN A 77 -10.27 -7.04 11.43
C GLN A 77 -10.72 -6.86 9.98
N THR A 78 -11.98 -6.46 9.80
CA THR A 78 -12.59 -6.27 8.48
C THR A 78 -13.16 -4.87 8.29
N TRP A 79 -13.15 -4.39 7.05
CA TRP A 79 -13.76 -3.11 6.69
C TRP A 79 -14.18 -3.07 5.22
N LYS A 80 -15.09 -2.15 4.90
CA LYS A 80 -15.52 -1.90 3.52
C LYS A 80 -14.46 -1.08 2.78
N TYR A 81 -14.14 -1.49 1.55
CA TYR A 81 -13.19 -0.81 0.67
C TYR A 81 -13.76 -0.76 -0.75
N PHE A 82 -14.34 0.38 -1.14
CA PHE A 82 -15.06 0.53 -2.40
C PHE A 82 -16.18 -0.51 -2.57
N ASN A 83 -16.14 -1.33 -3.62
CA ASN A 83 -17.02 -2.47 -3.86
C ASN A 83 -16.48 -3.79 -3.27
N LEU A 84 -15.37 -3.74 -2.54
CA LEU A 84 -14.74 -4.88 -1.89
C LEU A 84 -14.86 -4.79 -0.36
N SER A 85 -14.52 -5.87 0.31
CA SER A 85 -14.14 -5.88 1.72
C SER A 85 -12.66 -6.21 1.88
N LYS A 86 -12.03 -5.68 2.92
CA LYS A 86 -10.67 -6.01 3.31
C LYS A 86 -10.67 -6.73 4.64
N ASN A 87 -9.70 -7.63 4.83
CA ASN A 87 -9.51 -8.40 6.05
C ASN A 87 -8.01 -8.52 6.39
N VAL A 88 -7.62 -8.22 7.63
CA VAL A 88 -6.27 -8.57 8.13
C VAL A 88 -6.19 -10.08 8.37
N THR A 89 -5.44 -10.78 7.52
CA THR A 89 -5.32 -12.25 7.57
C THR A 89 -4.02 -12.71 8.23
N ASN A 90 -3.02 -11.84 8.37
CA ASN A 90 -1.80 -12.15 9.09
C ASN A 90 -1.09 -10.87 9.59
N LEU A 91 -0.65 -10.84 10.85
CA LEU A 91 0.09 -9.70 11.42
C LEU A 91 1.61 -9.83 11.31
N SER A 92 2.12 -11.02 10.94
CA SER A 92 3.55 -11.32 10.85
C SER A 92 3.85 -12.26 9.68
N ALA A 93 3.25 -11.99 8.52
CA ALA A 93 3.51 -12.71 7.29
C ALA A 93 4.96 -12.58 6.83
N SER A 94 5.37 -13.49 5.96
CA SER A 94 6.66 -13.43 5.26
C SER A 94 6.45 -13.74 3.78
N ILE A 95 7.17 -13.04 2.91
CA ILE A 95 7.16 -13.25 1.46
C ILE A 95 8.60 -13.39 0.97
N LYS A 96 8.82 -14.42 0.16
CA LYS A 96 10.04 -14.63 -0.60
C LYS A 96 9.80 -14.21 -2.04
N THR A 97 10.57 -13.26 -2.52
CA THR A 97 10.63 -12.90 -3.94
C THR A 97 11.92 -13.43 -4.55
N ASN A 98 12.08 -13.30 -5.87
CA ASN A 98 13.35 -13.63 -6.53
C ASN A 98 14.53 -12.76 -6.07
N TYR A 99 14.26 -11.65 -5.39
CA TYR A 99 15.28 -10.67 -5.01
C TYR A 99 15.55 -10.65 -3.51
N CYS A 100 14.52 -10.81 -2.67
CA CYS A 100 14.63 -10.64 -1.23
C CYS A 100 13.61 -11.49 -0.47
N ASN A 101 13.92 -11.77 0.80
CA ASN A 101 12.97 -12.30 1.76
C ASN A 101 12.53 -11.16 2.69
N TYR A 102 11.23 -10.95 2.78
CA TYR A 102 10.61 -9.98 3.68
C TYR A 102 9.88 -10.73 4.78
N SER A 103 10.10 -10.35 6.04
CA SER A 103 9.42 -10.91 7.21
C SER A 103 8.78 -9.81 8.06
N GLY A 104 7.86 -10.21 8.95
CA GLY A 104 7.11 -9.28 9.79
C GLY A 104 6.29 -8.30 8.95
N LEU A 105 5.55 -8.84 7.98
CA LEU A 105 4.63 -8.13 7.09
C LEU A 105 3.21 -8.23 7.63
N LEU A 106 2.43 -7.18 7.38
CA LEU A 106 0.98 -7.21 7.50
C LEU A 106 0.39 -7.78 6.21
N GLU A 107 -0.35 -8.87 6.29
CA GLU A 107 -1.15 -9.41 5.18
C GLU A 107 -2.60 -8.92 5.29
N ILE A 108 -3.07 -8.26 4.24
CA ILE A 108 -4.47 -7.87 4.07
C ILE A 108 -5.00 -8.56 2.82
N SER A 109 -6.12 -9.26 2.96
CA SER A 109 -6.83 -9.89 1.86
C SER A 109 -8.03 -9.04 1.43
N ASP A 110 -8.22 -8.91 0.12
CA ASP A 110 -9.35 -8.26 -0.51
C ASP A 110 -10.38 -9.28 -0.98
N PHE A 111 -11.66 -9.03 -0.73
CA PHE A 111 -12.76 -9.90 -1.13
C PHE A 111 -13.86 -9.14 -1.87
N ASP A 112 -14.45 -9.81 -2.85
CA ASP A 112 -15.71 -9.44 -3.50
C ASP A 112 -16.77 -10.46 -3.06
N GLY A 113 -17.57 -10.08 -2.07
CA GLY A 113 -18.36 -11.02 -1.28
C GLY A 113 -17.46 -12.02 -0.55
N VAL A 114 -17.53 -13.29 -0.95
CA VAL A 114 -16.68 -14.39 -0.41
C VAL A 114 -15.48 -14.72 -1.31
N THR A 115 -15.38 -14.08 -2.47
CA THR A 115 -14.35 -14.38 -3.47
C THR A 115 -13.09 -13.59 -3.16
N LEU A 116 -11.97 -14.26 -2.87
CA LEU A 116 -10.66 -13.62 -2.74
C LEU A 116 -10.28 -12.96 -4.07
N LYS A 117 -9.84 -11.70 -4.02
CA LYS A 117 -9.38 -10.93 -5.19
C LYS A 117 -7.89 -10.63 -5.15
N ALA A 118 -7.33 -10.39 -3.97
CA ALA A 118 -5.89 -10.18 -3.81
C ALA A 118 -5.47 -10.44 -2.36
N LYS A 119 -4.21 -10.83 -2.16
CA LYS A 119 -3.51 -10.69 -0.88
C LYS A 119 -2.43 -9.64 -1.04
N ARG A 120 -2.36 -8.70 -0.12
CA ARG A 120 -1.41 -7.59 -0.13
C ARG A 120 -0.57 -7.61 1.13
N TYR A 121 0.73 -7.39 0.94
CA TYR A 121 1.74 -7.49 2.00
C TYR A 121 2.36 -6.13 2.24
N TYR A 122 2.14 -5.59 3.43
CA TYR A 122 2.64 -4.27 3.81
C TYR A 122 3.73 -4.39 4.87
N LYS A 123 4.73 -3.51 4.81
CA LYS A 123 5.76 -3.36 5.84
C LYS A 123 5.68 -1.96 6.44
N LYS A 124 5.68 -1.86 7.76
CA LYS A 124 5.71 -0.56 8.45
C LYS A 124 6.91 0.28 7.95
N GLY A 125 6.66 1.55 7.64
CA GLY A 125 7.66 2.47 7.08
C GLY A 125 7.94 2.30 5.59
N LEU A 126 7.57 1.17 4.98
CA LEU A 126 7.73 0.94 3.56
C LEU A 126 6.40 0.92 2.79
N GLY A 127 5.30 0.50 3.41
CA GLY A 127 4.02 0.34 2.72
C GLY A 127 3.92 -0.96 1.96
N LEU A 128 3.23 -0.95 0.81
CA LEU A 128 2.97 -2.15 0.02
C LEU A 128 4.26 -2.70 -0.60
N ILE A 129 4.51 -3.99 -0.35
CA ILE A 129 5.70 -4.74 -0.77
C ILE A 129 5.38 -5.74 -1.88
N TYR A 130 4.20 -6.35 -1.80
CA TYR A 130 3.85 -7.46 -2.66
C TYR A 130 2.34 -7.64 -2.75
N SER A 131 1.85 -8.07 -3.91
CA SER A 131 0.47 -8.47 -4.15
C SER A 131 0.43 -9.85 -4.82
N VAL A 132 -0.48 -10.70 -4.36
CA VAL A 132 -0.77 -12.02 -4.93
C VAL A 132 -2.21 -12.02 -5.40
N TYR A 133 -2.43 -12.35 -6.67
CA TYR A 133 -3.77 -12.46 -7.26
C TYR A 133 -4.15 -13.94 -7.47
N PRO A 134 -5.44 -14.30 -7.37
CA PRO A 134 -5.92 -15.68 -7.52
C PRO A 134 -5.61 -16.32 -8.88
N ASP A 135 -5.44 -15.52 -9.93
CA ASP A 135 -5.07 -15.98 -11.29
C ASP A 135 -3.57 -16.34 -11.41
N GLY A 136 -2.81 -16.25 -10.32
CA GLY A 136 -1.39 -16.58 -10.29
C GLY A 136 -0.49 -15.46 -10.80
N VAL A 137 -1.06 -14.32 -11.23
CA VAL A 137 -0.29 -13.11 -11.49
C VAL A 137 0.22 -12.61 -10.14
N ASN A 138 1.54 -12.62 -9.97
CA ASN A 138 2.18 -12.16 -8.75
C ASN A 138 2.99 -10.91 -9.06
N GLU A 139 2.76 -9.85 -8.29
CA GLU A 139 3.42 -8.56 -8.51
C GLU A 139 4.15 -8.13 -7.24
N GLY A 140 5.47 -8.02 -7.34
CA GLY A 140 6.33 -7.71 -6.21
C GLY A 140 7.24 -6.54 -6.46
N ARG A 141 7.04 -5.45 -5.71
CA ARG A 141 7.95 -4.31 -5.64
C ARG A 141 7.83 -3.63 -4.29
N VAL A 142 8.96 -3.26 -3.69
CA VAL A 142 9.01 -2.48 -2.46
C VAL A 142 8.74 -1.02 -2.79
N PHE A 143 7.59 -0.51 -2.36
CA PHE A 143 7.44 0.93 -2.20
C PHE A 143 7.96 1.35 -0.82
N SER A 144 8.24 2.65 -0.62
CA SER A 144 8.63 3.19 0.68
C SER A 144 7.74 4.37 1.08
N ILE A 145 6.73 4.13 1.91
CA ILE A 145 5.85 5.18 2.49
C ILE A 145 6.65 6.17 3.33
N SER A 146 7.83 5.84 3.87
CA SER A 146 8.66 6.79 4.63
C SER A 146 9.12 8.03 3.84
N LYS A 147 9.11 7.99 2.49
CA LYS A 147 9.33 9.19 1.66
C LYS A 147 8.09 10.04 1.49
N VAL A 148 6.92 9.46 1.72
CA VAL A 148 5.75 10.25 2.03
C VAL A 148 5.98 10.82 3.42
N ARG A 149 6.42 12.09 3.48
CA ARG A 149 6.43 12.84 4.74
C ARG A 149 4.98 13.10 5.15
N LEU A 150 4.32 12.07 5.66
CA LEU A 150 3.06 12.16 6.39
C LEU A 150 3.42 12.84 7.72
N LYS A 151 3.42 14.17 7.73
CA LYS A 151 3.62 14.97 8.94
C LYS A 151 2.44 14.77 9.89
#